data_AF-A0AAC9FQI9-F1
#
_entry.id   AF-A0AAC9FQI9-F1
#
_cell.length_a   1.000
_cell.length_b   1.000
_cell.length_c   1.000
_cell.angle_alpha   90.00
_cell.angle_beta   90.00
_cell.angle_gamma   90.00
#
_symmetry.space_group_name_H-M   'P 1'
#
loop_
_entity.id
_entity.type
_entity.pdbx_description
1 polymer ?
#
loop_
_entity_poly.entity_id
_entity_poly.type
_entity_poly.pdbx_seq_one_letter_code
_entity_poly.pdbx_strand_id
1 'polypeptide(L)'
;MQTNETTRNPRLKEVMAAAIRHLHAFAIEVDLTPDELQVGLDFLVAIGKATGPKKHEGILLADILGLATLVQLRNARDAVAAGGTEPALVGPFWRENQPLRENGAHIASDATPGPRFEVRGRVLSLDGKPLAGARIETWQASPRAFMKTRTRRKST
;
A
#
# COMPACT_ATOMS: atom_id res chain seq x y z
N MET A 1 -29.58 14.15 7.30
CA MET A 1 -28.76 14.16 6.07
C MET A 1 -29.05 12.88 5.30
N GLN A 2 -29.97 12.92 4.32
CA GLN A 2 -30.53 11.77 3.59
C GLN A 2 -29.86 11.50 2.22
N THR A 3 -28.70 12.08 1.95
CA THR A 3 -28.08 12.13 0.61
C THR A 3 -27.50 10.82 0.08
N ASN A 4 -27.61 9.70 0.82
CA ASN A 4 -27.09 8.39 0.41
C ASN A 4 -28.20 7.33 0.24
N GLU A 5 -29.46 7.74 0.16
CA GLU A 5 -30.61 6.83 0.12
C GLU A 5 -30.74 6.08 -1.20
N THR A 6 -30.29 6.67 -2.31
CA THR A 6 -30.38 6.10 -3.66
C THR A 6 -29.25 5.12 -4.01
N THR A 7 -28.24 4.97 -3.14
CA THR A 7 -27.13 4.03 -3.36
C THR A 7 -27.62 2.59 -3.24
N ARG A 8 -27.69 1.89 -4.37
CA ARG A 8 -28.19 0.50 -4.47
C ARG A 8 -27.28 -0.54 -3.80
N ASN A 9 -25.99 -0.26 -3.68
CA ASN A 9 -25.04 -1.15 -3.00
C ASN A 9 -25.10 -0.90 -1.48
N PRO A 10 -25.60 -1.86 -0.67
CA PRO A 10 -25.76 -1.66 0.76
C PRO A 10 -24.45 -1.40 1.50
N ARG A 11 -23.35 -2.05 1.07
CA ARG A 11 -22.04 -1.87 1.68
C ARG A 11 -21.45 -0.51 1.38
N LEU A 12 -21.57 -0.05 0.13
CA LEU A 12 -21.14 1.31 -0.24
C LEU A 12 -21.92 2.36 0.55
N LYS A 13 -23.23 2.14 0.73
CA LYS A 13 -24.08 3.02 1.53
C LYS A 13 -23.58 3.14 2.97
N GLU A 14 -23.27 2.02 3.60
CA GLU A 14 -22.73 1.98 4.97
C GLU A 14 -21.38 2.72 5.07
N VAL A 15 -20.45 2.43 4.17
CA VAL A 15 -19.11 3.04 4.15
C VAL A 15 -19.19 4.56 3.96
N MET A 16 -19.98 5.02 3.00
CA MET A 16 -20.13 6.46 2.72
C MET A 16 -20.84 7.19 3.87
N ALA A 17 -21.85 6.57 4.49
CA ALA A 17 -22.52 7.16 5.66
C ALA A 17 -21.53 7.34 6.83
N ALA A 18 -20.64 6.37 7.06
CA ALA A 18 -19.61 6.50 8.08
C ALA A 18 -18.57 7.58 7.73
N ALA A 19 -18.09 7.60 6.48
CA ALA A 19 -17.11 8.58 6.02
C ALA A 19 -17.64 10.03 6.19
N ILE A 20 -18.86 10.31 5.74
CA ILE A 20 -19.49 11.63 5.87
C ILE A 20 -19.60 12.04 7.35
N ARG A 21 -20.07 11.12 8.21
CA ARG A 21 -20.22 11.39 9.64
C ARG A 21 -18.87 11.77 10.29
N HIS A 22 -17.80 11.02 10.00
CA HIS A 22 -16.48 11.31 10.57
C HIS A 22 -15.82 12.55 9.97
N LEU A 23 -16.08 12.86 8.68
CA LEU A 23 -15.60 14.09 8.07
C LEU A 23 -16.27 15.33 8.68
N HIS A 24 -17.57 15.28 8.94
CA HIS A 24 -18.28 16.35 9.65
C HIS A 24 -17.79 16.51 11.08
N ALA A 25 -17.58 15.40 11.80
CA ALA A 25 -17.03 15.44 13.15
C ALA A 25 -15.65 16.11 13.17
N PHE A 26 -14.76 15.75 12.23
CA PHE A 26 -13.45 16.39 12.08
C PHE A 26 -13.56 17.89 11.84
N ALA A 27 -14.42 18.33 10.90
CA ALA A 27 -14.58 19.75 10.58
C ALA A 27 -15.09 20.57 11.79
N ILE A 28 -15.99 20.00 12.59
CA ILE A 28 -16.50 20.62 13.81
C ILE A 28 -15.42 20.65 14.91
N GLU A 29 -14.68 19.54 15.08
CA GLU A 29 -13.64 19.39 16.11
C GLU A 29 -12.55 20.45 15.99
N VAL A 30 -12.15 20.79 14.76
CA VAL A 30 -11.08 21.76 14.49
C VAL A 30 -11.59 23.18 14.19
N ASP A 31 -12.90 23.41 14.24
CA ASP A 31 -13.55 24.65 13.78
C ASP A 31 -13.06 25.09 12.38
N LEU A 32 -13.15 24.16 11.43
CA LEU A 32 -12.51 24.28 10.12
C LEU A 32 -13.01 25.52 9.35
N THR A 33 -12.08 26.40 9.00
CA THR A 33 -12.41 27.64 8.28
C THR A 33 -12.55 27.41 6.77
N PRO A 34 -13.23 28.32 6.04
CA PRO A 34 -13.31 28.25 4.58
C PRO A 34 -11.95 28.29 3.87
N ASP A 35 -11.00 29.06 4.40
CA ASP A 35 -9.66 29.20 3.80
C ASP A 35 -8.84 27.90 3.98
N GLU A 36 -8.91 27.26 5.15
CA GLU A 36 -8.28 25.96 5.40
C GLU A 36 -8.91 24.85 4.56
N LEU A 37 -10.24 24.87 4.41
CA LEU A 37 -10.94 23.96 3.51
C LEU A 37 -10.43 24.10 2.08
N GLN A 38 -10.25 25.33 1.59
CA GLN A 38 -9.73 25.59 0.25
C GLN A 38 -8.32 24.99 0.07
N VAL A 39 -7.43 25.18 1.05
CA VAL A 39 -6.09 24.57 1.04
C VAL A 39 -6.17 23.04 0.96
N GLY A 40 -7.05 22.42 1.75
CA GLY A 40 -7.26 20.96 1.72
C GLY A 40 -7.77 20.45 0.37
N LEU A 41 -8.72 21.17 -0.24
CA LEU A 41 -9.23 20.84 -1.58
C LEU A 41 -8.14 20.97 -2.65
N ASP A 42 -7.33 22.04 -2.59
CA ASP A 42 -6.21 22.23 -3.52
C ASP A 42 -5.17 21.13 -3.40
N PHE A 43 -4.90 20.64 -2.18
CA PHE A 43 -4.04 19.49 -1.94
C PHE A 43 -4.60 18.21 -2.58
N LEU A 44 -5.90 17.92 -2.44
CA LEU A 44 -6.53 16.76 -3.09
C LEU A 44 -6.48 16.87 -4.62
N VAL A 45 -6.69 18.06 -5.17
CA VAL A 45 -6.52 18.32 -6.60
C VAL A 45 -5.08 18.08 -7.04
N ALA A 46 -4.09 18.51 -6.26
CA ALA A 46 -2.68 18.29 -6.55
C ALA A 46 -2.31 16.80 -6.58
N ILE A 47 -2.84 15.99 -5.64
CA ILE A 47 -2.69 14.53 -5.64
C ILE A 47 -3.26 13.90 -6.91
N GLY A 48 -4.46 14.34 -7.32
CA GLY A 48 -5.08 13.89 -8.56
C GLY A 48 -4.23 14.20 -9.79
N LYS A 49 -3.73 15.43 -9.89
CA LYS A 49 -2.84 15.86 -11.00
C LYS A 49 -1.49 15.17 -10.99
N ALA A 50 -0.98 14.82 -9.82
CA ALA A 50 0.29 14.13 -9.68
C ALA A 50 0.16 12.61 -9.93
N THR A 51 -1.05 12.05 -9.90
CA THR A 51 -1.30 10.63 -10.24
C THR A 51 -1.18 10.41 -11.76
N GLY A 52 -0.62 9.26 -12.18
CA GLY A 52 -0.48 8.90 -13.59
C GLY A 52 -0.16 7.41 -13.80
N PRO A 53 0.15 6.97 -15.04
CA PRO A 53 0.25 5.54 -15.37
C PRO A 53 1.32 4.75 -14.60
N LYS A 54 2.30 5.44 -14.00
CA LYS A 54 3.40 4.82 -13.27
C LYS A 54 3.38 5.09 -11.77
N LYS A 55 2.49 5.97 -11.29
CA LYS A 55 2.46 6.42 -9.90
C LYS A 55 1.05 6.74 -9.46
N HIS A 56 0.66 6.23 -8.30
CA HIS A 56 -0.66 6.45 -7.73
C HIS A 56 -0.53 7.21 -6.41
N GLU A 57 -0.58 8.53 -6.47
CA GLU A 57 -0.33 9.40 -5.31
C GLU A 57 -1.42 9.23 -4.23
N GLY A 58 -2.62 8.81 -4.61
CA GLY A 58 -3.66 8.43 -3.64
C GLY A 58 -3.30 7.23 -2.76
N ILE A 59 -2.53 6.25 -3.29
CA ILE A 59 -2.05 5.11 -2.49
C ILE A 59 -0.98 5.60 -1.51
N LEU A 60 -0.07 6.45 -1.99
CA LEU A 60 0.96 7.08 -1.15
C LEU A 60 0.33 7.91 -0.02
N LEU A 61 -0.72 8.67 -0.31
CA LEU A 61 -1.44 9.40 0.73
C LEU A 61 -2.04 8.44 1.77
N ALA A 62 -2.67 7.34 1.33
CA ALA A 62 -3.24 6.35 2.25
C ALA A 62 -2.18 5.67 3.13
N ASP A 63 -0.96 5.46 2.59
CA ASP A 63 0.18 4.93 3.34
C ASP A 63 0.69 5.97 4.37
N ILE A 64 0.86 7.24 3.96
CA ILE A 64 1.34 8.33 4.84
C ILE A 64 0.36 8.59 6.00
N LEU A 65 -0.94 8.55 5.72
CA LEU A 65 -1.99 8.72 6.74
C LEU A 65 -2.18 7.47 7.61
N GLY A 66 -1.49 6.36 7.32
CA GLY A 66 -1.61 5.08 8.04
C GLY A 66 -2.92 4.34 7.80
N LEU A 67 -3.79 4.83 6.91
CA LEU A 67 -5.09 4.22 6.60
C LEU A 67 -4.90 2.83 5.98
N ALA A 68 -3.97 2.69 5.04
CA ALA A 68 -3.68 1.42 4.40
C ALA A 68 -3.21 0.37 5.43
N THR A 69 -2.34 0.75 6.36
CA THR A 69 -1.84 -0.12 7.43
C THR A 69 -2.98 -0.54 8.35
N LEU A 70 -3.83 0.40 8.76
CA LEU A 70 -4.97 0.13 9.64
C LEU A 70 -5.93 -0.89 9.01
N VAL A 71 -6.26 -0.72 7.73
CA VAL A 71 -7.14 -1.65 7.00
C VAL A 71 -6.50 -3.04 6.91
N GLN A 72 -5.21 -3.13 6.61
CA GLN A 72 -4.50 -4.42 6.54
C GLN A 72 -4.45 -5.14 7.90
N LEU A 73 -4.12 -4.42 8.97
CA LEU A 73 -4.10 -4.98 10.32
C LEU A 73 -5.50 -5.44 10.77
N ARG A 74 -6.54 -4.67 10.45
CA ARG A 74 -7.94 -5.08 10.71
C ARG A 74 -8.28 -6.36 9.98
N ASN A 75 -7.88 -6.49 8.72
CA ASN A 75 -8.16 -7.68 7.91
C ASN A 75 -7.35 -8.91 8.36
N ALA A 76 -6.13 -8.71 8.85
CA ALA A 76 -5.26 -9.79 9.33
C ALA A 76 -5.44 -10.12 10.82
N ARG A 77 -6.34 -9.42 11.54
CA ARG A 77 -6.47 -9.49 13.00
C ARG A 77 -6.52 -10.91 13.54
N ASP A 78 -7.38 -11.75 12.97
CA ASP A 78 -7.61 -13.10 13.49
C ASP A 78 -6.40 -14.01 13.21
N ALA A 79 -5.77 -13.86 12.04
CA ALA A 79 -4.55 -14.58 11.69
C ALA A 79 -3.38 -14.19 12.61
N VAL A 80 -3.21 -12.89 12.90
CA VAL A 80 -2.20 -12.39 13.84
C VAL A 80 -2.48 -12.87 15.26
N ALA A 81 -3.74 -12.82 15.71
CA ALA A 81 -4.13 -13.31 17.03
C ALA A 81 -3.87 -14.82 17.21
N ALA A 82 -3.90 -15.59 16.12
CA ALA A 82 -3.56 -17.01 16.08
C ALA A 82 -2.04 -17.28 15.95
N GLY A 83 -1.19 -16.26 16.00
CA GLY A 83 0.28 -16.39 15.89
C GLY A 83 0.83 -16.28 14.46
N GLY A 84 0.02 -15.80 13.51
CA GLY A 84 0.47 -15.50 12.16
C GLY A 84 1.40 -14.27 12.09
N THR A 85 2.25 -14.23 11.07
CA THR A 85 3.13 -13.08 10.80
C THR A 85 2.31 -11.83 10.51
N GLU A 86 2.68 -10.70 11.13
CA GLU A 86 2.02 -9.41 10.90
C GLU A 86 2.16 -8.97 9.43
N PRO A 87 1.09 -8.44 8.81
CA PRO A 87 1.17 -7.92 7.45
C PRO A 87 1.97 -6.61 7.41
N ALA A 88 2.68 -6.38 6.31
CA ALA A 88 3.32 -5.12 6.01
C ALA A 88 2.66 -4.42 4.82
N LEU A 89 2.80 -3.10 4.74
CA LEU A 89 2.45 -2.37 3.52
C LEU A 89 3.30 -2.87 2.34
N VAL A 90 2.64 -3.16 1.22
CA VAL A 90 3.33 -3.47 -0.04
C VAL A 90 4.13 -2.25 -0.54
N GLY A 91 3.58 -1.05 -0.31
CA GLY A 91 4.16 0.21 -0.76
C GLY A 91 4.10 0.39 -2.29
N PRO A 92 4.46 1.57 -2.80
CA PRO A 92 4.25 1.97 -4.19
C PRO A 92 5.19 1.29 -5.20
N PHE A 93 6.14 0.50 -4.70
CA PHE A 93 7.27 0.00 -5.48
C PHE A 93 7.13 -1.44 -5.94
N TRP A 94 6.12 -2.15 -5.45
CA TRP A 94 5.79 -3.46 -5.95
C TRP A 94 5.35 -3.38 -7.41
N ARG A 95 5.67 -4.43 -8.17
CA ARG A 95 5.33 -4.55 -9.58
C ARG A 95 4.85 -5.96 -9.84
N GLU A 96 3.81 -6.09 -10.65
CA GLU A 96 3.39 -7.36 -11.21
C GLU A 96 4.48 -7.98 -12.10
N ASN A 97 4.40 -9.29 -12.31
CA ASN A 97 5.24 -10.04 -13.23
C ASN A 97 6.74 -9.98 -12.92
N GLN A 98 7.11 -10.03 -11.63
CA GLN A 98 8.50 -10.20 -11.24
C GLN A 98 9.03 -11.57 -11.72
N PRO A 99 10.31 -11.67 -12.13
CA PRO A 99 10.90 -12.93 -12.55
C PRO A 99 10.79 -13.98 -11.44
N LEU A 100 10.23 -15.15 -11.78
CA LEU A 100 10.24 -16.30 -10.89
C LEU A 100 11.66 -16.85 -10.80
N ARG A 101 12.08 -17.21 -9.60
CA ARG A 101 13.40 -17.77 -9.32
C ARG A 101 13.26 -18.97 -8.40
N GLU A 102 14.21 -19.90 -8.50
CA GLU A 102 14.29 -21.05 -7.60
C GLU A 102 14.71 -20.65 -6.19
N ASN A 103 14.43 -21.50 -5.20
CA ASN A 103 14.85 -21.28 -3.83
C ASN A 103 16.39 -21.26 -3.74
N GLY A 104 16.95 -20.27 -3.03
CA GLY A 104 18.40 -20.05 -2.93
C GLY A 104 18.97 -19.18 -4.06
N ALA A 105 18.16 -18.77 -5.04
CA ALA A 105 18.62 -17.89 -6.10
C ALA A 105 18.96 -16.48 -5.57
N HIS A 106 19.95 -15.86 -6.20
CA HIS A 106 20.30 -14.46 -5.97
C HIS A 106 19.33 -13.52 -6.70
N ILE A 107 18.85 -12.49 -5.98
CA ILE A 107 17.83 -11.55 -6.49
C ILE A 107 18.39 -10.19 -6.89
N ALA A 108 19.60 -9.82 -6.46
CA ALA A 108 20.18 -8.53 -6.79
C ALA A 108 20.75 -8.57 -8.22
N SER A 109 20.89 -7.41 -8.87
CA SER A 109 21.64 -7.37 -10.13
C SER A 109 23.14 -7.44 -9.85
N ASP A 110 23.93 -7.95 -10.79
CA ASP A 110 25.41 -7.97 -10.68
C ASP A 110 25.98 -6.56 -10.48
N ALA A 111 25.32 -5.55 -11.07
CA ALA A 111 25.67 -4.14 -10.93
C ALA A 111 25.23 -3.51 -9.60
N THR A 112 24.53 -4.22 -8.72
CA THR A 112 24.09 -3.70 -7.41
C THR A 112 25.30 -3.67 -6.45
N PRO A 113 25.77 -2.48 -6.01
CA PRO A 113 26.90 -2.37 -5.09
C PRO A 113 26.51 -2.77 -3.67
N GLY A 114 27.50 -3.00 -2.82
CA GLY A 114 27.32 -3.21 -1.38
C GLY A 114 27.48 -4.67 -0.95
N PRO A 115 27.51 -4.90 0.38
CA PRO A 115 27.67 -6.24 0.95
C PRO A 115 26.49 -7.14 0.57
N ARG A 116 26.79 -8.43 0.38
CA ARG A 116 25.77 -9.47 0.19
C ARG A 116 25.35 -10.00 1.56
N PHE A 117 24.07 -10.34 1.68
CA PHE A 117 23.55 -11.07 2.83
C PHE A 117 22.65 -12.19 2.34
N GLU A 118 22.50 -13.21 3.16
CA GLU A 118 21.64 -14.35 2.91
C GLU A 118 20.39 -14.27 3.79
N VAL A 119 19.22 -14.60 3.23
CA VAL A 119 17.96 -14.71 3.95
C VAL A 119 17.48 -16.14 3.87
N ARG A 120 17.26 -16.78 5.02
CA ARG A 120 16.73 -18.14 5.14
C ARG A 120 15.51 -18.13 6.04
N GLY A 121 14.53 -18.99 5.75
CA GLY A 121 13.30 -19.09 6.53
C GLY A 121 12.47 -20.32 6.17
N ARG A 122 11.34 -20.48 6.85
CA ARG A 122 10.33 -21.51 6.58
C ARG A 122 8.97 -20.85 6.50
N VAL A 123 8.12 -21.31 5.59
CA VAL A 123 6.71 -20.92 5.53
C VAL A 123 5.88 -22.02 6.20
N LEU A 124 5.20 -21.69 7.27
CA LEU A 124 4.42 -22.62 8.09
C LEU A 124 2.95 -22.19 8.14
N SER A 125 2.05 -23.14 8.34
CA SER A 125 0.68 -22.85 8.76
C SER A 125 0.63 -22.39 10.23
N LEU A 126 -0.53 -21.91 10.68
CA LEU A 126 -0.76 -21.55 12.09
C LEU A 126 -0.54 -22.73 13.04
N ASP A 127 -0.80 -23.96 12.57
CA ASP A 127 -0.52 -25.20 13.33
C ASP A 127 0.95 -25.64 13.26
N GLY A 128 1.84 -24.82 12.69
CA GLY A 128 3.27 -25.10 12.57
C GLY A 128 3.66 -26.08 11.45
N LYS A 129 2.72 -26.50 10.59
CA LYS A 129 3.00 -27.45 9.50
C LYS A 129 3.68 -26.74 8.32
N PRO A 130 4.77 -27.27 7.74
CA PRO A 130 5.39 -26.68 6.55
C PRO A 130 4.43 -26.62 5.36
N LEU A 131 4.39 -25.47 4.68
CA LEU A 131 3.60 -25.27 3.48
C LEU A 131 4.45 -25.50 2.22
N ALA A 132 4.25 -26.64 1.57
CA ALA A 132 4.90 -26.96 0.30
C ALA A 132 4.36 -26.08 -0.84
N GLY A 133 5.25 -25.65 -1.74
CA GLY A 133 4.88 -24.84 -2.90
C GLY A 133 4.53 -23.38 -2.58
N ALA A 134 4.77 -22.91 -1.35
CA ALA A 134 4.57 -21.51 -0.99
C ALA A 134 5.44 -20.59 -1.87
N ARG A 135 4.83 -19.52 -2.40
CA ARG A 135 5.52 -18.50 -3.18
C ARG A 135 5.93 -17.34 -2.29
N ILE A 136 7.18 -16.92 -2.37
CA ILE A 136 7.71 -15.74 -1.70
C ILE A 136 8.01 -14.68 -2.76
N GLU A 137 7.38 -13.52 -2.65
CA GLU A 137 7.73 -12.33 -3.44
C GLU A 137 8.56 -11.40 -2.58
N THR A 138 9.64 -10.86 -3.15
CA THR A 138 10.56 -9.98 -2.41
C THR A 138 11.09 -8.88 -3.32
N TRP A 139 11.19 -7.67 -2.77
CA TRP A 139 11.79 -6.52 -3.41
C TRP A 139 12.46 -5.65 -2.33
N GLN A 140 13.48 -4.91 -2.72
CA GLN A 140 14.15 -3.97 -1.84
C GLN A 140 14.78 -2.84 -2.66
N ALA A 141 15.04 -1.69 -2.03
CA ALA A 141 15.81 -0.63 -2.64
C ALA A 141 17.28 -1.04 -2.85
N SER A 142 17.91 -0.49 -3.88
CA SER A 142 19.37 -0.59 -4.01
C SER A 142 20.05 0.41 -3.08
N PRO A 143 21.31 0.17 -2.64
CA PRO A 143 22.03 1.11 -1.77
C PRO A 143 22.25 2.51 -2.36
N ARG A 144 22.03 2.69 -3.67
CA ARG A 144 22.10 4.01 -4.33
C ARG A 144 20.77 4.79 -4.30
N ALA A 145 19.80 4.37 -3.49
CA ALA A 145 18.48 5.00 -3.33
C ALA A 145 17.68 5.20 -4.64
N PHE A 146 18.08 4.56 -5.75
CA PHE A 146 17.38 4.63 -7.03
C PHE A 146 16.78 3.27 -7.37
N MET A 147 15.46 3.22 -7.48
CA MET A 147 14.79 2.12 -8.18
C MET A 147 14.76 2.43 -9.67
N LYS A 148 15.43 1.60 -10.46
CA LYS A 148 15.48 1.74 -11.93
C LYS A 148 14.06 1.57 -12.50
N THR A 149 13.43 2.66 -12.89
CA THR A 149 12.37 2.63 -13.90
C THR A 149 13.06 2.58 -15.26
N ARG A 150 12.67 1.63 -16.11
CA ARG A 150 13.28 1.45 -17.44
C ARG A 150 12.88 2.63 -18.33
N THR A 151 13.72 3.65 -18.40
CA THR A 151 13.60 4.72 -19.41
C THR A 151 13.88 4.11 -20.78
N ARG A 152 12.84 4.00 -21.62
CA ARG A 152 13.00 3.67 -23.05
C ARG A 152 13.70 4.87 -23.70
N ARG A 153 14.97 4.72 -24.07
CA ARG A 153 15.61 5.65 -25.01
C ARG A 153 14.83 5.57 -26.32
N LYS A 154 14.27 6.69 -26.80
CA LYS A 154 13.89 6.82 -28.20
C LYS A 154 15.20 6.88 -28.99
N SER A 155 15.38 5.93 -29.91
CA SER A 155 16.38 6.07 -30.97
C SER A 155 15.89 7.17 -31.90
N THR A 156 16.75 8.15 -32.14
CA THR A 156 16.75 8.87 -33.42
C THR A 156 17.30 7.96 -34.50
#